data_AF-N6ZK84-F1
#
_entry.id   AF-N6ZK84-F1
#
_cell.length_a   1.000
_cell.length_b   1.000
_cell.length_c   1.000
_cell.angle_alpha   90.00
_cell.angle_beta   90.00
_cell.angle_gamma   90.00
#
_symmetry.space_group_name_H-M   'P 1'
#
loop_
_entity.id
_entity.type
_entity.pdbx_description
1 polymer ?
#
loop_
_entity_poly.entity_id
_entity_poly.type
_entity_poly.pdbx_seq_one_letter_code
_entity_poly.pdbx_strand_id
1 'polypeptide(L)' 'FPVLRLDAEAARGLLQGRTLALAGAQPGAKVRAYGPDGFLGLAQWQDDGRLAACRLIATGSPGKDASA' A
#
# COMPACT_ATOMS: atom_id res chain seq x y z
N PHE A 1 7.99 7.42 9.46
CA PHE A 1 6.95 7.44 8.41
C PHE A 1 5.56 7.28 9.04
N PRO A 2 4.63 8.23 8.86
CA PRO A 2 3.24 8.10 9.32
C PRO A 2 2.56 6.85 8.72
N VAL A 3 1.51 6.37 9.37
CA VAL A 3 0.77 5.17 8.97
C VAL A 3 -0.39 5.57 8.07
N LEU A 4 -0.55 4.88 6.95
CA LEU A 4 -1.71 4.96 6.07
C LEU A 4 -2.37 3.58 5.99
N ARG A 5 -3.64 3.51 6.36
CA ARG A 5 -4.46 2.30 6.23
C ARG A 5 -5.25 2.38 4.93
N LEU A 6 -5.14 1.35 4.12
CA LEU A 6 -5.83 1.18 2.85
C LEU A 6 -6.93 0.15 3.01
N ASP A 7 -8.04 0.35 2.30
CA ASP A 7 -9.01 -0.72 2.09
C ASP A 7 -8.43 -1.82 1.18
N ALA A 8 -9.21 -2.89 1.00
CA ALA A 8 -8.78 -4.04 0.21
C ALA A 8 -8.50 -3.71 -1.27
N GLU A 9 -9.25 -2.78 -1.86
CA GLU A 9 -9.11 -2.42 -3.27
C GLU A 9 -7.83 -1.60 -3.50
N ALA A 10 -7.63 -0.57 -2.68
CA ALA A 10 -6.45 0.27 -2.68
C ALA A 10 -5.20 -0.54 -2.35
N ALA A 11 -5.25 -1.43 -1.35
CA ALA A 11 -4.15 -2.33 -1.02
C ALA A 11 -3.76 -3.23 -2.19
N ARG A 12 -4.73 -3.88 -2.84
CA ARG A 12 -4.49 -4.70 -4.03
C ARG A 12 -3.90 -3.88 -5.18
N GLY A 13 -4.42 -2.66 -5.38
CA GLY A 13 -3.89 -1.76 -6.39
C GLY A 13 -2.45 -1.39 -6.16
N LEU A 14 -2.10 -1.02 -4.93
CA LEU A 14 -0.73 -0.68 -4.56
C LEU A 14 0.21 -1.87 -4.77
N LEU A 15 -0.18 -3.08 -4.34
CA LEU A 15 0.58 -4.32 -4.52
C LEU A 15 0.81 -4.68 -5.99
N GLN A 16 -0.08 -4.25 -6.89
CA GLN A 16 0.05 -4.43 -8.34
C GLN A 16 0.78 -3.28 -9.03
N GLY A 17 1.36 -2.35 -8.27
CA GLY A 17 2.09 -1.20 -8.80
C GLY A 17 1.20 -0.06 -9.31
N ARG A 18 -0.11 -0.08 -9.03
CA ARG A 18 -0.99 1.05 -9.37
C ARG A 18 -0.70 2.22 -8.44
N THR A 19 -0.64 3.41 -9.03
CA THR A 19 -0.62 4.69 -8.31
C THR A 19 -2.06 5.04 -7.88
N LEU A 20 -2.26 5.34 -6.60
CA LEU A 20 -3.59 5.50 -6.01
C LEU A 20 -3.97 6.98 -5.88
N ALA A 21 -5.17 7.35 -6.33
CA ALA A 21 -5.74 8.67 -6.08
C ALA A 21 -6.42 8.68 -4.70
N LEU A 22 -5.68 9.15 -3.69
CA LEU A 22 -6.15 9.25 -2.31
C LEU A 22 -6.03 10.72 -1.86
N ALA A 23 -6.93 11.17 -0.99
CA ALA A 23 -6.81 12.50 -0.42
C ALA A 23 -5.75 12.53 0.69
N GLY A 24 -5.04 13.65 0.81
CA GLY A 24 -4.66 14.12 2.14
C GLY A 24 -3.20 14.03 2.57
N ALA A 25 -2.22 14.21 1.67
CA ALA A 25 -0.87 14.45 2.14
C ALA A 25 -0.01 15.32 1.22
N GLN A 26 1.08 15.79 1.80
CA GLN A 26 2.08 16.63 1.16
C GLN A 26 2.93 15.80 0.17
N PRO A 27 3.20 16.32 -1.05
CA PRO A 27 4.14 15.72 -1.99
C PRO A 27 5.49 15.37 -1.35
N GLY A 28 6.06 14.24 -1.79
CA GLY A 28 7.33 13.71 -1.29
C GLY A 28 7.23 12.99 0.07
N ALA A 29 6.12 13.12 0.81
CA ALA A 29 5.99 12.46 2.10
C ALA A 29 5.91 10.93 1.95
N LYS A 30 6.73 10.21 2.74
CA LYS A 30 6.76 8.75 2.79
C LYS A 30 5.87 8.22 3.92
N VAL A 31 5.09 7.18 3.64
CA VAL A 31 4.17 6.52 4.57
C VAL A 31 4.49 5.04 4.70
N ARG A 32 4.13 4.45 5.84
CA ARG A 32 3.97 3.00 5.99
C ARG A 32 2.55 2.65 5.56
N ALA A 33 2.41 1.86 4.49
CA ALA A 33 1.13 1.40 3.99
C ALA A 33 0.73 0.09 4.66
N TYR A 34 -0.50 0.03 5.15
CA TYR A 34 -1.13 -1.17 5.69
C TYR A 34 -2.42 -1.46 4.92
N GLY A 35 -2.62 -2.71 4.54
CA GLY A 35 -3.90 -3.22 4.04
C GLY A 35 -4.68 -3.94 5.13
N PRO A 36 -5.78 -4.60 4.78
CA PRO A 36 -6.58 -5.41 5.71
C PRO A 36 -5.75 -6.48 6.44
N ASP A 37 -4.80 -7.10 5.72
CA ASP A 37 -3.98 -8.20 6.23
C ASP A 37 -2.67 -7.73 6.90
N GLY A 38 -2.49 -6.42 7.05
CA GLY A 38 -1.33 -5.84 7.75
C GLY A 38 -0.38 -5.06 6.84
N PHE A 39 0.90 -5.08 7.20
CA PHE A 39 1.90 -4.19 6.60
C PHE A 39 2.24 -4.59 5.16
N LEU A 40 2.16 -3.63 4.23
CA LEU A 40 2.43 -3.85 2.81
C LEU A 40 3.80 -3.32 2.38
N GLY A 41 4.30 -2.28 3.06
CA GLY A 41 5.58 -1.65 2.74
C GLY A 41 5.56 -0.12 2.84
N LEU A 42 6.51 0.50 2.16
CA LEU A 42 6.62 1.95 2.07
C LEU A 42 6.03 2.46 0.75
N ALA A 43 5.28 3.55 0.87
CA ALA A 43 4.74 4.31 -0.25
C ALA A 43 5.09 5.80 -0.08
N GLN A 44 5.03 6.55 -1.17
CA GLN A 44 5.33 7.97 -1.18
C GLN A 44 4.26 8.73 -1.96
N TRP A 45 3.86 9.88 -1.41
CA TRP A 45 3.02 10.85 -2.09
C TRP A 45 3.82 11.52 -3.20
N GLN A 46 3.27 11.51 -4.40
CA GLN A 46 3.84 12.10 -5.60
C GLN A 46 3.40 13.57 -5.71
N ASP A 47 4.02 14.30 -6.64
CA ASP A 47 3.72 15.71 -6.88
C ASP A 47 2.28 15.95 -7.39
N ASP A 48 1.69 14.95 -8.03
CA ASP A 48 0.29 14.96 -8.49
C ASP A 48 -0.72 14.59 -7.38
N GLY A 49 -0.25 14.44 -6.13
CA GLY A 49 -1.06 14.10 -4.98
C GLY A 49 -1.46 12.63 -4.92
N ARG A 50 -0.97 11.77 -5.82
CA ARG A 50 -1.24 10.34 -5.78
C ARG A 50 -0.21 9.60 -4.95
N LEU A 51 -0.58 8.40 -4.49
CA LEU A 51 0.31 7.54 -3.72
C LEU A 51 0.92 6.47 -4.61
N ALA A 52 2.25 6.39 -4.67
CA ALA A 52 2.97 5.34 -5.38
C ALA A 52 3.78 4.45 -4.41
N ALA A 53 3.89 3.17 -4.75
CA ALA A 53 4.72 2.24 -4.01
C ALA A 53 6.21 2.56 -4.18
N CYS A 54 7.00 2.51 -3.09
CA CYS A 54 8.46 2.65 -3.17
C CYS A 54 9.17 1.31 -2.96
N ARG A 55 8.80 0.61 -1.89
CA ARG A 55 9.31 -0.73 -1.57
C ARG A 55 8.17 -1.48 -0.89
N LEU A 56 7.57 -2.40 -1.62
CA LEU A 56 6.58 -3.30 -1.07
C LEU A 56 7.26 -4.59 -0.63
N ILE A 57 6.71 -5.20 0.41
CA ILE A 57 7.04 -6.57 0.78
C ILE A 57 6.01 -7.40 0.02
N ALA A 58 6.47 -8.37 -0.78
CA ALA A 58 5.57 -9.31 -1.41
C ALA A 58 4.90 -10.16 -0.33
N THR A 59 3.78 -9.69 0.23
CA THR A 59 2.93 -10.48 1.12
C THR A 59 2.03 -11.38 0.26
N GLY A 60 2.66 -12.30 -0.46
CA GLY A 60 1.98 -13.46 -1.01
C GLY A 60 1.90 -14.52 0.09
N SER A 61 0.93 -14.41 0.99
CA SER A 61 0.54 -15.54 1.82
C SER A 61 -0.85 -16.00 1.38
N PRO A 62 -0.96 -17.07 0.55
CA PRO A 62 -2.16 -17.89 0.55
C PRO A 62 -2.20 -18.67 1.88
N GLY A 63 -2.48 -17.96 2.97
CA GLY A 63 -2.58 -18.53 4.31
C GLY A 63 -3.96 -19.10 4.62
N LYS A 64 -4.63 -19.70 3.63
CA LYS A 64 -5.81 -20.55 3.81
C LYS A 64 -5.95 -21.47 2.61
N ASP A 65 -4.96 -22.34 2.40
CA ASP A 65 -5.08 -23.58 1.62
C ASP A 65 -3.97 -24.53 2.05
N ALA A 66 -4.14 -25.14 3.22
CA ALA A 66 -3.50 -26.41 3.56
C ALA A 66 -4.63 -27.38 3.94
N SER A 67 -5.41 -27.78 2.93
CA SER A 67 -6.20 -29.00 2.99
C SER A 67 -5.40 -30.10 2.30
N ALA A 68 -4.81 -30.99 3.11
CA ALA A 68 -4.51 -32.39 2.79
C ALA A 68 -4.14 -33.11 4.09
#